data_AF-A0A7K6UPQ2-F1
#
_entry.id   AF-A0A7K6UPQ2-F1
#
_cell.length_a   1.000
_cell.length_b   1.000
_cell.length_c   1.000
_cell.angle_alpha   90.00
_cell.angle_beta   90.00
_cell.angle_gamma   90.00
#
_symmetry.space_group_name_H-M   'P 1'
#
loop_
_entity.id
_entity.type
_entity.pdbx_description
1 polymer ?
#
loop_
_entity_poly.entity_id
_entity_poly.type
_entity_poly.pdbx_seq_one_letter_code
_entity_poly.pdbx_strand_id
1 'polypeptide(L)'
;LQKVLILLHVTACVVVGKMLMILFPNAMKRHILKMGEKSRMNENPKFSYENWGPTFFSFKYLLFVLKVKWKRLEDEAYEGQPAPNTPVVTSDGEVCHLLDFLRDNRPLILNFGSCT
;
A
#
# COMPACT_ATOMS: atom_id res chain seq x y z
N LEU A 1 15.22 -13.65 2.26
CA LEU A 1 15.93 -12.91 1.18
C LEU A 1 15.12 -11.73 0.63
N GLN A 2 13.91 -11.95 0.09
CA GLN A 2 13.06 -10.88 -0.49
C GLN A 2 12.81 -9.71 0.46
N LYS A 3 12.49 -9.98 1.73
CA LYS A 3 12.29 -8.95 2.76
C LYS A 3 13.50 -8.01 2.91
N VAL A 4 14.72 -8.55 2.91
CA VAL A 4 15.98 -7.79 3.01
C VAL A 4 16.25 -6.99 1.73
N LEU A 5 15.99 -7.58 0.55
CA LEU A 5 16.14 -6.88 -0.73
C LEU A 5 15.18 -5.68 -0.83
N ILE A 6 13.93 -5.83 -0.37
CA ILE A 6 12.97 -4.73 -0.28
C ILE A 6 13.49 -3.65 0.66
N LEU A 7 14.01 -4.02 1.83
CA LEU A 7 14.59 -3.06 2.77
C LEU A 7 15.73 -2.26 2.13
N LEU A 8 16.68 -2.95 1.49
CA LEU A 8 17.82 -2.31 0.83
C LEU A 8 17.35 -1.37 -0.30
N HIS A 9 16.45 -1.83 -1.16
CA HIS A 9 15.94 -1.05 -2.28
C HIS A 9 15.18 0.20 -1.82
N VAL A 10 14.25 0.06 -0.86
CA VAL A 10 13.46 1.21 -0.37
C VAL A 10 14.36 2.20 0.36
N THR A 11 15.32 1.72 1.15
CA THR A 11 16.31 2.58 1.81
C THR A 11 17.13 3.36 0.80
N ALA A 12 17.65 2.71 -0.24
CA ALA A 12 18.39 3.37 -1.31
C ALA A 12 17.55 4.43 -2.02
N CYS A 13 16.30 4.12 -2.38
CA CYS A 13 15.36 5.08 -2.98
C CYS A 13 15.11 6.29 -2.08
N VAL A 14 14.99 6.09 -0.76
CA VAL A 14 14.79 7.18 0.21
C VAL A 14 16.03 8.08 0.31
N VAL A 15 17.22 7.50 0.36
CA VAL A 15 18.47 8.27 0.40
C VAL A 15 18.63 9.09 -0.88
N VAL A 16 18.48 8.46 -2.05
CA VAL A 16 18.58 9.15 -3.35
C VAL A 16 17.53 10.24 -3.48
N GLY A 17 16.26 9.93 -3.16
CA GLY A 17 15.17 10.90 -3.21
C GLY A 17 15.41 12.10 -2.31
N LYS A 18 15.90 11.88 -1.08
CA LYS A 18 16.23 12.95 -0.13
C LYS A 18 17.41 13.80 -0.61
N MET A 19 18.44 13.19 -1.18
CA MET A 19 19.55 13.92 -1.80
C MET A 19 19.06 14.79 -2.96
N LEU A 20 18.19 14.27 -3.84
CA LEU A 20 17.60 15.05 -4.93
C LEU A 20 16.71 16.19 -4.43
N MET A 21 15.99 16.03 -3.32
CA MET A 21 15.22 17.11 -2.72
C MET A 21 16.09 18.24 -2.18
N ILE A 22 17.30 17.92 -1.69
CA ILE A 22 18.27 18.92 -1.21
C ILE A 22 18.96 19.62 -2.40
N LEU A 23 19.39 18.85 -3.40
CA LEU A 23 20.15 19.37 -4.55
C LEU A 23 19.26 20.11 -5.56
N PHE A 24 18.05 19.62 -5.80
CA PHE A 24 17.14 20.13 -6.84
C PHE A 24 15.70 20.30 -6.31
N PRO A 25 15.47 21.14 -5.28
CA PRO A 25 14.18 21.25 -4.59
C PRO A 25 13.03 21.63 -5.53
N ASN A 26 13.26 22.56 -6.47
CA ASN A 26 12.24 23.00 -7.42
C ASN A 26 11.86 21.90 -8.43
N ALA A 27 12.84 21.12 -8.89
CA ALA A 27 12.58 20.01 -9.81
C ALA A 27 11.81 18.89 -9.11
N MET A 28 12.20 18.55 -7.88
CA MET A 28 11.53 17.55 -7.07
C MET A 28 10.11 17.97 -6.68
N LYS A 29 9.88 19.23 -6.30
CA LYS A 29 8.54 19.76 -6.02
C LYS A 29 7.61 19.59 -7.22
N ARG A 30 8.07 19.95 -8.44
CA ARG A 30 7.30 19.73 -9.67
C ARG A 30 7.03 18.24 -9.93
N HIS A 31 8.01 17.37 -9.71
CA HIS A 31 7.85 15.94 -9.91
C HIS A 31 6.82 15.34 -8.94
N ILE A 32 6.89 15.67 -7.65
CA ILE A 32 5.96 15.21 -6.62
C ILE A 32 4.54 15.73 -6.88
N LEU A 33 4.40 17.00 -7.27
CA LEU A 33 3.10 17.57 -7.65
C LEU A 33 2.50 16.81 -8.83
N LYS A 34 3.25 16.56 -9.90
CA LYS A 34 2.77 15.77 -11.05
C LYS A 34 2.34 14.35 -10.66
N MET A 35 3.01 13.75 -9.68
CA MET A 35 2.60 12.45 -9.13
C MET A 35 1.30 12.57 -8.33
N GLY A 36 1.14 13.63 -7.54
CA GLY A 36 -0.06 13.92 -6.75
C GLY A 36 -1.32 14.22 -7.58
N GLU A 37 -1.18 14.64 -8.84
CA GLU A 37 -2.30 14.79 -9.78
C GLU A 37 -3.00 13.46 -10.03
N LYS A 38 -2.24 12.36 -10.18
CA LYS A 38 -2.81 11.02 -10.39
C LYS A 38 -3.65 10.53 -9.21
N SER A 39 -3.29 10.93 -8.00
CA SER A 39 -4.01 10.57 -6.77
C SER A 39 -5.01 11.64 -6.34
N ARG A 40 -5.25 12.68 -7.16
CA ARG A 40 -6.10 13.84 -6.85
C ARG A 40 -5.74 14.57 -5.55
N MET A 41 -4.53 14.36 -5.05
CA MET A 41 -4.06 14.93 -3.79
C MET A 41 -3.99 16.47 -3.87
N ASN A 42 -3.71 16.97 -5.07
CA ASN A 42 -3.53 18.39 -5.36
C ASN A 42 -4.85 19.15 -5.46
N GLU A 43 -5.98 18.45 -5.65
CA GLU A 43 -7.30 19.07 -5.82
C GLU A 43 -7.93 19.48 -4.49
N ASN A 44 -7.43 18.97 -3.36
CA ASN A 44 -8.02 19.21 -2.06
C ASN A 44 -7.54 20.56 -1.47
N PRO A 45 -8.43 21.56 -1.32
CA PRO A 45 -8.06 22.88 -0.82
C PRO A 45 -7.60 22.88 0.64
N LYS A 46 -7.98 21.85 1.42
CA LYS A 46 -7.52 21.68 2.81
C LYS A 46 -6.14 21.03 2.90
N PHE A 47 -5.55 20.64 1.77
CA PHE A 47 -4.38 19.78 1.74
C PHE A 47 -3.28 20.37 0.83
N SER A 48 -2.67 21.46 1.29
CA SER A 48 -1.58 22.12 0.58
C SER A 48 -0.31 21.27 0.51
N TYR A 49 0.49 21.47 -0.55
CA TYR A 49 1.74 20.74 -0.78
C TYR A 49 2.66 20.74 0.44
N GLU A 50 2.76 21.86 1.16
CA GLU A 50 3.68 21.98 2.29
C GLU A 50 3.31 21.04 3.45
N ASN A 51 2.06 20.59 3.54
CA ASN A 51 1.61 19.64 4.55
C ASN A 51 2.00 18.18 4.24
N TRP A 52 2.22 17.84 2.96
CA TRP A 52 2.36 16.43 2.54
C TRP A 52 3.54 16.15 1.63
N GLY A 53 3.94 17.07 0.78
CA GLY A 53 5.12 16.97 -0.09
C GLY A 53 6.39 16.61 0.68
N PRO A 54 6.71 17.30 1.80
CA PRO A 54 7.85 16.97 2.64
C PRO A 54 7.79 15.59 3.32
N THR A 55 6.63 14.92 3.32
CA THR A 55 6.53 13.57 3.87
C THR A 55 7.18 12.53 2.96
N PHE A 56 7.30 12.79 1.65
CA PHE A 56 8.02 11.93 0.71
C PHE A 56 9.50 11.81 1.10
N PHE A 57 10.04 10.59 1.04
CA PHE A 57 11.42 10.28 1.43
C PHE A 57 11.79 10.68 2.88
N SER A 58 10.79 10.93 3.73
CA SER A 58 10.99 11.02 5.18
C SER A 58 11.19 9.64 5.80
N PHE A 59 11.62 9.60 7.07
CA PHE A 59 11.69 8.35 7.82
C PHE A 59 10.30 7.70 7.99
N LYS A 60 9.25 8.52 8.17
CA LYS A 60 7.85 8.04 8.21
C LYS A 60 7.45 7.35 6.90
N TYR A 61 7.84 7.94 5.76
CA TYR A 61 7.61 7.34 4.44
C TYR A 61 8.35 6.01 4.29
N LEU A 62 9.61 5.93 4.71
CA LEU A 62 10.38 4.68 4.70
C LEU A 62 9.63 3.58 5.46
N LEU A 63 9.27 3.82 6.72
CA LEU A 63 8.54 2.84 7.54
C LEU A 63 7.19 2.44 6.92
N PHE A 64 6.46 3.41 6.38
CA PHE A 64 5.16 3.15 5.75
C PHE A 64 5.29 2.28 4.49
N VAL A 65 6.17 2.65 3.55
CA VAL A 65 6.38 1.90 2.31
C VAL A 65 6.88 0.48 2.60
N LEU A 66 7.79 0.36 3.56
CA LEU A 66 8.27 -0.92 4.04
C LEU A 66 7.14 -1.79 4.61
N LYS A 67 6.34 -1.25 5.54
CA LYS A 67 5.18 -1.94 6.11
C LYS A 67 4.24 -2.44 5.02
N VAL A 68 3.90 -1.59 4.05
CA VAL A 68 3.00 -1.95 2.94
C VAL A 68 3.62 -3.04 2.05
N LYS A 69 4.88 -2.89 1.62
CA LYS A 69 5.55 -3.88 0.76
C LYS A 69 5.73 -5.22 1.45
N TRP A 70 6.03 -5.23 2.75
CA TRP A 70 6.10 -6.46 3.51
C TRP A 70 4.76 -7.16 3.66
N LYS A 71 3.70 -6.41 3.95
CA LYS A 71 2.34 -6.98 4.00
C LYS A 71 1.93 -7.56 2.65
N ARG A 72 2.23 -6.86 1.54
CA ARG A 72 1.93 -7.33 0.18
C ARG A 72 2.63 -8.66 -0.17
N LEU A 73 3.82 -8.93 0.38
CA LEU A 73 4.47 -10.24 0.20
C LEU A 73 3.69 -11.38 0.86
N GLU A 74 2.88 -11.07 1.87
CA GLU A 74 2.06 -12.03 2.62
C GLU A 74 0.62 -12.11 2.07
N ASP A 75 0.27 -11.26 1.10
CA ASP A 75 -1.07 -11.19 0.51
C ASP A 75 -1.26 -12.20 -0.65
N GLU A 76 -0.21 -12.91 -1.10
CA GLU A 76 -0.31 -13.90 -2.17
C GLU A 76 -0.81 -15.25 -1.63
N ALA A 77 -1.83 -15.80 -2.29
CA ALA A 77 -2.34 -17.15 -2.03
C ALA A 77 -2.00 -18.06 -3.21
N TYR A 78 -1.56 -19.28 -2.94
CA TYR A 78 -1.13 -20.25 -3.96
C TYR A 78 -1.96 -21.53 -3.88
N GLU A 79 -2.20 -22.18 -5.02
CA GLU A 79 -2.91 -23.46 -5.07
C GLU A 79 -2.18 -24.54 -4.26
N GLY A 80 -2.94 -25.36 -3.53
CA GLY A 80 -2.40 -26.40 -2.64
C GLY A 80 -1.87 -25.91 -1.30
N GLN A 81 -1.78 -24.59 -1.08
CA GLN A 81 -1.52 -24.01 0.24
C GLN A 81 -2.84 -23.75 0.99
N PRO A 82 -2.83 -23.61 2.32
CA PRO A 82 -4.01 -23.24 3.09
C PRO A 82 -4.62 -21.93 2.60
N ALA A 83 -5.95 -21.91 2.41
CA ALA A 83 -6.68 -20.71 2.01
C ALA A 83 -6.60 -19.64 3.12
N PRO A 84 -6.32 -18.36 2.80
CA PRO A 84 -6.26 -17.30 3.80
C PRO A 84 -7.61 -17.10 4.51
N ASN A 85 -7.60 -17.09 5.85
CA ASN A 85 -8.82 -16.87 6.65
C ASN A 85 -9.04 -15.37 6.94
N THR A 86 -9.13 -14.55 5.89
CA THR A 86 -9.23 -13.09 6.02
C THR A 86 -10.59 -12.65 6.55
N PRO A 87 -10.66 -11.54 7.32
CA PRO A 87 -11.93 -10.98 7.77
C PRO A 87 -12.73 -10.41 6.60
N VAL A 88 -14.04 -10.59 6.65
CA VAL A 88 -15.03 -10.06 5.71
C VAL A 88 -16.20 -9.45 6.50
N VAL A 89 -17.00 -8.62 5.84
CA VAL A 89 -18.17 -7.97 6.45
C VAL A 89 -19.41 -8.43 5.70
N THR A 90 -20.41 -8.93 6.42
CA THR A 90 -21.69 -9.36 5.84
C THR A 90 -22.52 -8.15 5.40
N SER A 91 -23.56 -8.38 4.61
CA SER A 91 -24.51 -7.32 4.22
C SER A 91 -25.20 -6.69 5.43
N ASP A 92 -25.31 -7.43 6.54
CA ASP A 92 -25.89 -6.96 7.81
C ASP A 92 -24.88 -6.16 8.66
N GLY A 93 -23.63 -6.03 8.21
CA GLY A 93 -22.58 -5.26 8.87
C GLY A 93 -21.78 -6.04 9.93
N GLU A 94 -22.00 -7.35 10.05
CA GLU A 94 -21.25 -8.20 10.99
C GLU A 94 -19.88 -8.56 10.43
N VAL A 95 -18.86 -8.54 11.29
CA VAL A 95 -17.49 -8.95 10.94
C VAL A 95 -17.34 -10.44 11.21
N CYS A 96 -17.04 -11.21 10.17
CA CYS A 96 -16.74 -12.63 10.25
C CYS A 96 -15.50 -12.97 9.41
N HIS A 97 -15.14 -14.24 9.32
CA HIS A 97 -14.00 -14.70 8.55
C HIS A 97 -14.43 -15.52 7.33
N LEU A 98 -13.58 -15.52 6.29
CA LEU A 98 -13.85 -16.22 5.04
C LEU A 98 -14.17 -17.72 5.23
N LEU A 99 -13.45 -18.41 6.11
CA LEU A 99 -13.66 -19.84 6.35
C LEU A 99 -14.92 -20.15 7.18
N ASP A 100 -15.56 -19.15 7.79
CA ASP A 100 -16.84 -19.34 8.49
C ASP A 100 -17.98 -19.71 7.52
N PHE A 101 -17.80 -19.45 6.22
CA PHE A 101 -18.72 -19.85 5.15
C PHE A 101 -18.46 -21.25 4.60
N LEU A 102 -17.36 -21.91 5.00
CA LEU A 102 -17.06 -23.28 4.60
C LEU A 102 -18.01 -24.24 5.32
N ARG A 103 -18.63 -25.16 4.57
CA ARG A 103 -19.55 -26.18 5.13
C ARG A 103 -18.96 -27.57 4.96
N ASP A 104 -18.53 -28.15 6.08
CA ASP A 104 -17.91 -29.47 6.13
C ASP A 104 -16.81 -29.60 5.08
N ASN A 105 -16.95 -30.58 4.17
CA ASN A 105 -16.00 -30.87 3.10
C ASN A 105 -16.48 -30.37 1.71
N ARG A 106 -17.47 -29.47 1.67
CA ARG A 106 -17.97 -28.92 0.41
C ARG A 106 -17.06 -27.79 -0.08
N PRO A 107 -16.69 -27.77 -1.38
CA PRO A 107 -15.93 -26.66 -1.94
C PRO A 107 -16.66 -25.32 -1.76
N LEU A 108 -15.95 -24.32 -1.27
CA LEU A 108 -16.41 -22.93 -1.23
C LEU A 108 -15.82 -22.18 -2.43
N ILE A 109 -16.69 -21.65 -3.29
CA ILE A 109 -16.30 -20.87 -4.47
C ILE A 109 -16.44 -19.39 -4.13
N LEU A 110 -15.37 -18.61 -4.38
CA LEU A 110 -15.34 -17.17 -4.12
C LEU A 110 -15.36 -16.41 -5.44
N ASN A 111 -16.17 -15.36 -5.51
CA ASN A 111 -16.18 -14.41 -6.61
C ASN A 111 -16.09 -13.00 -6.04
N PHE A 112 -15.01 -12.30 -6.34
CA PHE A 112 -14.77 -10.94 -5.89
C PHE A 112 -15.05 -9.96 -7.04
N GLY A 113 -15.84 -8.93 -6.77
CA GLY A 113 -16.16 -7.90 -7.76
C GLY A 113 -16.74 -6.64 -7.13
N SER A 114 -16.86 -5.59 -7.93
CA SER A 114 -17.51 -4.33 -7.55
C SER A 114 -18.36 -3.81 -8.72
N CYS A 115 -19.40 -3.04 -8.42
CA CYS A 115 -20.30 -2.45 -9.43
C CYS A 115 -19.73 -1.16 -10.08
N THR A 116 -18.42 -0.93 -9.97
CA THR A 116 -17.77 0.35 -10.30
C THR A 116 -17.15 0.34 -11.68
#